data_AF-A0A1H2SKJ1-F1
#
_entry.id   AF-A0A1H2SKJ1-F1
#
_cell.length_a   1.000
_cell.length_b   1.000
_cell.length_c   1.000
_cell.angle_alpha   90.00
_cell.angle_beta   90.00
_cell.angle_gamma   90.00
#
_symmetry.space_group_name_H-M   'P 1'
#
loop_
_entity.id
_entity.type
_entity.pdbx_description
1 polymer ?
#
loop_
_entity_poly.entity_id
_entity_poly.type
_entity_poly.pdbx_seq_one_letter_code
_entity_poly.pdbx_strand_id
1 'polypeptide(L)' 'MDALKRLGPVSIRALAKHLKRNDNNVHRDVTALLDLRLLARDDAGLIPVPWDAVEIRLALDGVNAAA' A
#
# COMPACT_ATOMS: atom_id res chain seq x y z
N MET A 1 0.01 -1.04 -5.31
CA MET A 1 1.45 -0.73 -5.37
C MET A 1 1.88 -0.38 -6.79
N ASP A 2 1.61 -1.22 -7.80
CA ASP A 2 2.05 -0.99 -9.19
C ASP A 2 1.65 0.36 -9.80
N ALA A 3 0.42 0.82 -9.53
CA ALA A 3 -0.02 2.13 -9.98
C ALA A 3 0.82 3.26 -9.37
N LEU A 4 1.15 3.18 -8.07
CA LEU A 4 2.03 4.15 -7.40
C LEU A 4 3.45 4.10 -7.97
N LYS A 5 4.00 2.90 -8.22
CA LYS A 5 5.33 2.76 -8.85
C LYS A 5 5.39 3.40 -10.24
N ARG A 6 4.31 3.32 -11.02
CA ARG A 6 4.24 3.95 -12.36
C ARG A 6 3.98 5.45 -12.32
N LEU A 7 3.14 5.92 -11.39
CA LEU A 7 2.77 7.33 -11.28
C LEU A 7 3.81 8.19 -10.55
N GLY A 8 4.66 7.56 -9.74
CA GLY A 8 5.48 8.26 -8.77
C GLY A 8 4.65 8.77 -7.58
N PRO A 9 5.23 9.65 -6.74
CA PRO A 9 4.55 10.21 -5.57
C PRO A 9 3.30 10.99 -6.00
N VAL A 10 2.14 10.58 -5.49
CA VAL A 10 0.85 11.23 -5.75
C VAL A 10 0.00 11.29 -4.49
N SER A 11 -1.00 12.17 -4.47
CA SER A 11 -2.00 12.18 -3.40
C SER A 11 -2.96 10.98 -3.50
N ILE A 12 -3.59 10.61 -2.37
CA ILE A 12 -4.63 9.56 -2.33
C ILE A 12 -5.74 9.83 -3.36
N ARG A 13 -6.16 11.09 -3.47
CA ARG A 13 -7.20 11.51 -4.40
C ARG A 13 -6.79 11.31 -5.86
N ALA A 14 -5.56 11.68 -6.21
CA ALA A 14 -5.03 11.46 -7.55
C ALA A 14 -4.90 9.97 -7.87
N LEU A 15 -4.48 9.16 -6.89
CA LEU A 15 -4.44 7.71 -7.01
C LEU A 15 -5.84 7.12 -7.24
N ALA A 16 -6.85 7.55 -6.46
CA ALA A 16 -8.22 7.08 -6.60
C ALA A 16 -8.81 7.41 -7.97
N LYS A 17 -8.59 8.63 -8.46
CA LYS A 17 -8.95 9.06 -9.81
C LYS A 17 -8.29 8.19 -10.88
N HIS A 18 -6.99 7.89 -10.75
CA HIS A 18 -6.27 7.05 -11.71
C HIS A 18 -6.78 5.61 -11.70
N LEU A 19 -7.03 5.04 -10.51
CA LEU A 19 -7.56 3.69 -10.35
C LEU A 19 -9.05 3.56 -10.73
N LYS A 20 -9.75 4.68 -10.94
CA LYS A 20 -11.21 4.75 -11.13
C LYS A 20 -11.96 4.04 -10.01
N ARG A 21 -11.46 4.15 -8.78
CA ARG A 21 -12.04 3.57 -7.55
C ARG A 21 -12.58 4.66 -6.66
N ASN A 22 -13.50 4.30 -5.76
CA ASN A 22 -14.01 5.19 -4.73
C ASN A 22 -12.89 5.64 -3.79
N ASP A 23 -12.75 6.95 -3.60
CA ASP A 23 -11.75 7.60 -2.74
C ASP A 23 -11.69 7.02 -1.32
N ASN A 24 -12.82 6.67 -0.70
CA ASN A 24 -12.85 6.10 0.66
C ASN A 24 -12.19 4.71 0.73
N ASN A 25 -12.41 3.89 -0.30
CA ASN A 25 -11.77 2.58 -0.38
C ASN A 25 -10.27 2.73 -0.59
N VAL A 26 -9.85 3.65 -1.46
CA VAL A 26 -8.42 3.92 -1.69
C VAL A 26 -7.76 4.51 -0.45
N HIS A 27 -8.45 5.40 0.27
CA HIS A 27 -7.96 5.93 1.54
C HIS A 27 -7.73 4.82 2.55
N ARG A 28 -8.71 3.93 2.78
CA ARG A 28 -8.56 2.80 3.71
C ARG A 28 -7.40 1.88 3.31
N ASP A 29 -7.31 1.52 2.03
CA ASP A 29 -6.24 0.66 1.51
C ASP A 29 -4.87 1.32 1.75
N VAL A 30 -4.74 2.61 1.46
CA VAL A 30 -3.50 3.37 1.67
C VAL A 30 -3.16 3.50 3.16
N THR A 31 -4.12 3.82 4.02
CA THR A 31 -3.90 3.95 5.47
C THR A 31 -3.39 2.64 6.05
N ALA A 32 -3.99 1.51 5.69
CA ALA A 32 -3.51 0.19 6.13
C ALA A 32 -2.04 -0.05 5.70
N LEU A 33 -1.66 0.34 4.49
CA LEU A 33 -0.28 0.20 4.02
C LEU A 33 0.70 1.16 4.72
N LEU A 34 0.26 2.37 5.07
CA LEU A 34 1.04 3.31 5.87
C LEU A 34 1.26 2.77 7.30
N ASP A 35 0.21 2.22 7.91
CA ASP A 35 0.27 1.63 9.26
C ASP A 35 1.23 0.44 9.31
N LEU A 36 1.21 -0.39 8.26
CA LEU A 36 2.17 -1.48 8.06
C LEU A 36 3.58 -1.02 7.65
N ARG A 37 3.80 0.30 7.50
CA ARG A 37 5.05 0.91 7.01
C ARG A 37 5.49 0.40 5.63
N LEU A 38 4.55 -0.11 4.85
CA LEU A 38 4.77 -0.51 3.46
C LEU A 38 4.64 0.66 2.49
N LEU A 39 4.07 1.77 2.92
CA LEU A 39 4.12 3.06 2.22
C LEU A 39 4.63 4.14 3.18
N ALA A 40 5.04 5.27 2.61
CA ALA A 40 5.38 6.47 3.37
C ALA A 40 4.52 7.64 2.90
N ARG A 41 4.48 8.70 3.71
CA ARG A 41 3.98 10.01 3.34
C ARG A 41 5.14 10.98 3.41
N ASP A 42 5.39 11.72 2.34
CA ASP A 42 6.44 12.73 2.30
C ASP A 42 5.96 14.06 2.90
N ASP A 43 6.87 15.03 3.01
CA ASP A 43 6.59 16.36 3.56
C ASP A 43 5.57 17.15 2.72
N ALA A 44 5.39 16.79 1.45
CA ALA A 44 4.37 17.36 0.56
C ALA A 44 3.01 16.66 0.69
N GLY A 45 2.89 15.65 1.54
CA GLY A 45 1.67 14.86 1.73
C GLY A 45 1.35 13.92 0.57
N LEU A 46 2.34 13.61 -0.28
CA LEU A 46 2.25 12.62 -1.34
C LEU A 46 2.70 11.25 -0.83
N ILE A 47 2.41 10.22 -1.61
CA ILE A 47 2.63 8.83 -1.21
C ILE A 47 3.66 8.17 -2.12
N PRO A 48 4.97 8.25 -1.78
CA PRO A 48 6.00 7.49 -2.45
C PRO A 48 5.94 6.00 -2.08
N VAL A 49 6.50 5.15 -2.95
CA VAL A 49 6.85 3.78 -2.63
C VAL A 49 8.33 3.77 -2.23
N PRO A 50 8.67 3.56 -0.94
CA PRO A 50 10.04 3.79 -0.44
C PRO A 50 11.00 2.61 -0.64
N TRP A 51 10.65 1.65 -1.49
CA TRP A 51 11.39 0.40 -1.69
C TRP A 51 11.25 -0.11 -3.12
N ASP A 52 12.26 -0.85 -3.55
CA ASP A 52 12.25 -1.51 -4.86
C ASP A 52 11.52 -2.86 -4.83
N ALA A 53 11.68 -3.62 -3.73
CA ALA A 53 11.04 -4.91 -3.51
C ALA A 53 10.58 -5.11 -2.06
N VAL A 54 9.57 -5.98 -1.86
CA VAL A 54 9.12 -6.48 -0.55
C VAL A 54 9.24 -7.99 -0.58
N GLU A 55 9.94 -8.56 0.39
CA GLU A 55 10.02 -10.01 0.60
C GLU A 55 9.21 -10.38 1.84
N ILE A 56 8.29 -11.33 1.70
CA ILE A 56 7.54 -11.90 2.82
C ILE A 56 8.02 -13.34 2.99
N ARG A 57 8.71 -13.59 4.11
CA ARG A 57 9.14 -14.94 4.49
C ARG A 57 8.21 -15.47 5.57
N LEU A 58 7.41 -16.45 5.18
CA LEU A 58 6.47 -17.12 6.07
C LEU A 58 6.88 -18.59 6.20
N ALA A 59 7.20 -19.02 7.42
CA ALA A 59 7.26 -20.43 7.73
C ALA A 59 5.82 -20.91 7.96
N LEU A 60 5.39 -21.88 7.15
CA LEU A 60 4.10 -22.55 7.32
C LEU A 60 4.36 -23.90 7.97
N ASP A 61 4.80 -23.91 9.22
CA ASP A 61 4.70 -25.10 10.03
C ASP A 61 3.23 -25.26 10.41
N GLY A 62 2.58 -26.27 9.84
CA GLY A 62 1.15 -26.49 10.01
C GLY A 62 0.77 -26.73 11.47
N VAL A 63 0.47 -25.65 12.19
CA VAL A 63 -0.27 -25.67 13.45
C VAL A 63 -1.46 -24.74 13.28
N ASN A 64 -2.45 -25.19 12.51
CA ASN A 64 -3.75 -25.53 13.08
C ASN A 64 -4.68 -26.10 11.99
N ALA A 65 -4.83 -27.42 11.97
CA ALA A 65 -6.02 -28.08 11.46
C ALA A 65 -6.30 -29.34 12.31
N ALA A 66 -6.40 -29.17 13.63
CA ALA A 66 -7.11 -30.10 14.52
C ALA A 66 -7.20 -29.54 15.95
N ALA A 67 -8.36 -28.99 16.32
CA ALA A 67 -9.08 -29.23 17.57
C ALA A 67 -10.48 -28.59 17.49
#